data_AF-A0A7Z1HJI4-F1
#
_entry.id   AF-A0A7Z1HJI4-F1
#
_cell.length_a   1.000
_cell.length_b   1.000
_cell.length_c   1.000
_cell.angle_alpha   90.00
_cell.angle_beta   90.00
_cell.angle_gamma   90.00
#
_symmetry.space_group_name_H-M   'P 1'
#
loop_
_entity.id
_entity.type
_entity.pdbx_description
1 polymer ?
#
loop_
_entity_poly.entity_id
_entity_poly.type
_entity_poly.pdbx_seq_one_letter_code
_entity_poly.pdbx_strand_id
1 'polypeptide(L)'
;MENYPLLAFILIYALFIIQNRKYNALLTYLEQTYPTQWEQLAKNTLGDTSRSAIAANLNESLKSGMFSTLDDPKISQFKKLKTISMTICFALAVLGLTIAYMY
;
A
#
# COMPACT_ATOMS: atom_id res chain seq x y z
N MET A 1 -24.38 2.49 -19.75
CA MET A 1 -23.21 1.68 -19.32
C MET A 1 -21.88 2.21 -19.88
N GLU A 2 -21.87 3.07 -20.92
CA GLU A 2 -20.62 3.62 -21.52
C GLU A 2 -19.64 4.28 -20.55
N ASN A 3 -20.13 4.94 -19.49
CA ASN A 3 -19.24 5.66 -18.56
C ASN A 3 -18.68 4.80 -17.40
N TYR A 4 -19.14 3.56 -17.25
CA TYR A 4 -18.68 2.65 -16.18
C TYR A 4 -17.16 2.44 -16.16
N PRO A 5 -16.50 2.06 -17.27
CA PRO A 5 -15.05 1.82 -17.25
C PRO A 5 -14.27 3.09 -16.92
N LEU A 6 -14.73 4.26 -17.37
CA LEU A 6 -14.09 5.54 -17.14
C LEU A 6 -14.21 5.95 -15.65
N LEU A 7 -15.40 5.79 -15.05
CA LEU A 7 -15.61 6.04 -13.62
C LEU A 7 -14.81 5.07 -12.74
N ALA A 8 -14.75 3.79 -13.10
CA ALA A 8 -13.94 2.79 -12.40
C ALA A 8 -12.45 3.16 -12.45
N PHE A 9 -11.96 3.61 -13.61
CA PHE A 9 -10.56 4.04 -13.77
C PHE A 9 -10.23 5.27 -12.92
N ILE A 10 -11.10 6.29 -12.92
CA ILE A 10 -10.95 7.48 -12.06
C ILE A 10 -10.90 7.08 -10.59
N LEU A 11 -11.78 6.17 -10.17
CA LEU A 11 -11.84 5.70 -8.78
C LEU A 11 -10.56 4.95 -8.37
N ILE A 12 -10.09 4.03 -9.22
CA ILE A 12 -8.83 3.29 -8.98
C ILE A 12 -7.65 4.27 -8.90
N TYR A 13 -7.59 5.24 -9.81
CA TYR A 13 -6.53 6.25 -9.82
C TYR A 13 -6.55 7.12 -8.55
N ALA A 14 -7.72 7.57 -8.10
CA ALA A 14 -7.87 8.32 -6.86
C ALA A 14 -7.44 7.50 -5.64
N LEU A 15 -7.86 6.23 -5.56
CA LEU A 15 -7.45 5.31 -4.49
C LEU A 15 -5.94 5.08 -4.49
N PHE A 16 -5.32 4.98 -5.67
CA PHE A 16 -3.88 4.82 -5.80
C PHE A 16 -3.13 6.05 -5.27
N ILE A 17 -3.55 7.27 -5.62
CA ILE A 17 -2.96 8.51 -5.09
C ILE A 17 -3.09 8.57 -3.56
N ILE A 18 -4.28 8.27 -3.02
CA ILE A 18 -4.53 8.29 -1.57
C ILE A 18 -3.62 7.29 -0.85
N GLN A 19 -3.51 6.07 -1.37
CA GLN A 19 -2.61 5.05 -0.82
C GLN A 19 -1.16 5.51 -0.85
N ASN A 20 -0.68 6.10 -1.96
CA ASN A 20 0.69 6.60 -2.07
C ASN A 20 0.98 7.74 -1.08
N ARG A 21 0.04 8.68 -0.89
CA ARG A 21 0.20 9.76 0.10
C ARG A 21 0.27 9.22 1.52
N LYS A 22 -0.61 8.27 1.86
CA LYS A 22 -0.63 7.64 3.19
C LYS A 22 0.62 6.78 3.43
N TYR A 23 1.11 6.10 2.40
CA TYR A 23 2.35 5.34 2.46
C TYR A 23 3.55 6.24 2.74
N ASN A 24 3.71 7.34 1.99
CA ASN A 24 4.79 8.30 2.25
C ASN A 24 4.71 8.90 3.67
N ALA A 25 3.51 9.23 4.14
CA ALA A 25 3.32 9.70 5.51
C ALA A 25 3.70 8.64 6.56
N LEU A 26 3.46 7.35 6.26
CA LEU A 26 3.89 6.25 7.12
C LEU A 26 5.42 6.11 7.12
N LEU A 27 6.09 6.23 5.97
CA LEU A 27 7.56 6.20 5.88
C LEU A 27 8.18 7.26 6.81
N THR A 28 7.77 8.52 6.65
CA THR A 28 8.28 9.62 7.48
C THR A 28 7.97 9.42 8.95
N TYR A 29 6.79 8.90 9.28
CA TYR A 29 6.43 8.60 10.66
C TYR A 29 7.33 7.50 11.26
N LEU A 30 7.59 6.42 10.53
CA LEU A 30 8.42 5.31 10.98
C LEU A 30 9.88 5.72 11.14
N GLU A 31 10.41 6.52 10.21
CA GLU A 31 11.74 7.11 10.29
C GLU A 31 11.92 7.96 11.57
N GLN A 32 10.92 8.78 11.90
CA GLN A 32 10.99 9.66 13.09
C GLN A 32 10.74 8.92 14.41
N THR A 33 9.82 7.95 14.41
CA THR A 33 9.37 7.28 15.64
C THR A 33 10.24 6.09 16.01
N TYR A 34 10.78 5.40 15.00
CA TYR A 34 11.57 4.17 15.15
C TYR A 34 12.88 4.25 14.35
N PRO A 35 13.75 5.26 14.61
CA PRO A 35 14.92 5.53 13.77
C PRO A 35 15.90 4.35 13.73
N THR A 36 16.07 3.62 14.85
CA THR A 36 16.96 2.47 14.91
C THR A 36 16.46 1.30 14.06
N GLN A 37 15.16 1.01 14.13
CA GLN A 37 14.52 -0.04 13.31
C GLN A 37 14.49 0.38 11.83
N TRP A 38 14.35 1.68 11.57
CA TRP A 38 14.37 2.26 10.24
C TRP A 38 15.75 2.12 9.58
N GLU A 39 16.83 2.43 10.29
CA GLU A 39 18.20 2.23 9.80
C GLU A 39 18.49 0.76 9.48
N GLN A 40 18.00 -0.17 10.29
CA GLN A 40 18.12 -1.60 10.02
C GLN A 40 17.34 -2.02 8.77
N LEU A 41 16.19 -1.40 8.52
CA LEU A 41 15.37 -1.65 7.34
C LEU A 41 15.98 -1.05 6.06
N ALA A 42 16.63 0.11 6.19
CA ALA A 42 17.34 0.80 5.11
C ALA A 42 18.69 0.15 4.77
N LYS A 43 19.36 -0.47 5.75
CA LYS A 43 20.55 -1.30 5.54
C LYS A 43 20.14 -2.65 4.95
N ASN A 44 19.87 -2.69 3.65
CA ASN A 44 19.66 -3.95 2.96
C ASN A 44 20.97 -4.77 2.89
N THR A 45 20.86 -6.11 2.86
CA THR A 45 21.98 -7.07 2.76
C THR A 45 22.89 -6.83 1.55
N LEU A 46 22.38 -6.11 0.54
CA LEU A 46 23.09 -5.76 -0.70
C LEU A 46 23.64 -4.32 -0.71
N GLY A 47 23.49 -3.55 0.37
CA GLY A 47 23.91 -2.14 0.44
C GLY A 47 23.07 -1.18 -0.42
N ASP A 48 22.02 -1.67 -1.08
CA ASP A 48 21.13 -0.85 -1.90
C ASP A 48 20.14 -0.06 -1.02
N THR A 49 20.33 1.25 -0.99
CA THR A 49 19.49 2.23 -0.27
C THR A 49 18.45 2.90 -1.18
N SER A 50 18.24 2.36 -2.38
CA SER A 50 17.22 2.84 -3.31
C SER A 50 15.84 2.85 -2.65
N ARG A 51 15.03 3.88 -2.97
CA ARG A 51 13.66 4.02 -2.47
C ARG A 51 12.79 2.79 -2.73
N SER A 52 13.05 2.08 -3.83
CA SER A 52 12.38 0.82 -4.17
C SER A 52 12.76 -0.32 -3.21
N ALA A 53 14.04 -0.45 -2.87
CA ALA A 53 14.54 -1.47 -1.93
C ALA A 53 13.99 -1.22 -0.51
N ILE A 54 14.02 0.03 -0.04
CA ILE A 54 13.42 0.42 1.25
C ILE A 54 11.92 0.11 1.25
N ALA A 55 11.22 0.38 0.14
CA ALA A 55 9.80 0.10 0.05
C ALA A 55 9.48 -1.40 0.07
N ALA A 56 10.28 -2.22 -0.61
CA ALA A 56 10.14 -3.67 -0.58
C ALA A 56 10.38 -4.24 0.83
N ASN A 57 11.50 -3.83 1.46
CA ASN A 57 11.86 -4.24 2.82
C ASN A 57 10.81 -3.79 3.84
N LEU A 58 10.22 -2.60 3.68
CA LEU A 58 9.17 -2.13 4.57
C LEU A 58 7.89 -2.93 4.38
N ASN A 59 7.49 -3.19 3.14
CA ASN A 59 6.31 -3.99 2.88
C ASN A 59 6.44 -5.41 3.47
N GLU A 60 7.64 -5.99 3.40
CA GLU A 60 7.94 -7.28 4.04
C GLU A 60 7.95 -7.17 5.57
N SER A 61 8.58 -6.13 6.13
CA SER A 61 8.62 -5.89 7.57
C SER A 61 7.23 -5.65 8.16
N LEU A 62 6.34 -4.97 7.43
CA LEU A 62 4.94 -4.79 7.81
C LEU A 62 4.13 -6.09 7.75
N LYS A 63 4.51 -7.03 6.87
CA LYS A 63 3.80 -8.30 6.68
C LYS A 63 4.22 -9.35 7.70
N SER A 64 5.52 -9.51 7.95
CA SER A 64 6.07 -10.58 8.78
C SER A 64 7.32 -10.21 9.57
N GLY A 65 7.79 -8.96 9.49
CA GLY A 65 9.00 -8.50 10.19
C GLY A 65 8.70 -7.59 11.37
N MET A 66 9.67 -6.73 11.70
CA MET A 66 9.65 -5.93 12.94
C MET A 66 8.48 -4.95 13.05
N PHE A 67 8.02 -4.39 11.92
CA PHE A 67 6.85 -3.50 11.91
C PHE A 67 5.51 -4.27 11.90
N SER A 68 5.52 -5.59 11.81
CA SER A 68 4.32 -6.42 11.88
C SER A 68 3.88 -6.73 13.31
N THR A 69 4.83 -6.76 14.25
CA THR A 69 4.62 -7.08 15.67
C THR A 69 4.37 -5.85 16.54
N LEU A 70 4.64 -4.64 16.00
CA LEU A 70 4.35 -3.38 16.67
C LEU A 70 2.85 -3.08 16.68
N ASP A 71 2.29 -2.89 17.87
CA ASP A 71 0.91 -2.41 18.04
C ASP A 71 0.86 -0.88 17.87
N ASP A 72 1.02 -0.44 16.62
CA ASP A 72 0.98 0.98 16.27
C ASP A 72 -0.33 1.31 15.50
N PRO A 73 -1.12 2.28 15.99
CA PRO A 73 -2.40 2.63 15.38
C PRO A 73 -2.26 3.16 13.94
N LYS A 74 -1.15 3.83 13.59
CA LYS A 74 -0.92 4.32 12.21
C LYS A 74 -0.59 3.17 11.26
N ILE A 75 0.20 2.19 11.72
CA ILE A 75 0.48 0.97 10.96
C ILE A 75 -0.82 0.19 10.71
N SER A 76 -1.64 0.01 11.75
CA SER A 76 -2.93 -0.68 11.66
C SER A 76 -3.90 0.02 10.70
N GLN A 77 -4.02 1.35 10.78
CA GLN A 77 -4.84 2.13 9.84
C GLN A 77 -4.35 2.00 8.40
N PHE A 78 -3.05 2.02 8.15
CA PHE A 78 -2.49 1.83 6.82
C PHE A 78 -2.81 0.44 6.26
N LYS A 79 -2.64 -0.62 7.06
CA LYS A 79 -2.99 -2.00 6.67
C LYS A 79 -4.48 -2.13 6.31
N LYS A 80 -5.36 -1.54 7.12
CA LYS A 80 -6.80 -1.50 6.85
C LYS A 80 -7.11 -0.78 5.54
N LEU A 81 -6.54 0.41 5.32
CA LEU A 81 -6.73 1.18 4.09
C LEU A 81 -6.27 0.40 2.85
N LYS A 82 -5.10 -0.23 2.90
CA LYS A 82 -4.58 -1.08 1.81
C LYS A 82 -5.53 -2.23 1.49
N THR A 83 -6.04 -2.91 2.52
CA THR A 83 -6.98 -4.03 2.38
C THR A 83 -8.31 -3.58 1.77
N ILE A 84 -8.88 -2.48 2.25
CA ILE A 84 -10.12 -1.90 1.71
C ILE A 84 -9.93 -1.52 0.25
N SER A 85 -8.82 -0.83 -0.07
CA SER A 85 -8.56 -0.37 -1.43
C SER A 85 -8.39 -1.56 -2.39
N MET A 86 -7.68 -2.61 -1.97
CA MET A 86 -7.54 -3.83 -2.76
C MET A 86 -8.87 -4.57 -2.95
N THR A 87 -9.73 -4.59 -1.93
CA THR A 87 -11.07 -5.17 -2.01
C THR A 87 -11.94 -4.40 -3.02
N ILE A 88 -11.89 -3.06 -3.01
CA ILE A 88 -12.63 -2.23 -3.98
C ILE A 88 -12.13 -2.50 -5.40
N CYS A 89 -10.82 -2.52 -5.62
CA CYS A 89 -10.25 -2.82 -6.93
C CYS A 89 -10.65 -4.21 -7.43
N PHE A 90 -10.65 -5.22 -6.54
CA PHE A 90 -11.10 -6.58 -6.88
C PHE A 90 -12.58 -6.62 -7.25
N ALA A 91 -13.44 -5.96 -6.48
CA ALA A 91 -14.87 -5.87 -6.79
C ALA A 91 -15.13 -5.20 -8.14
N LEU A 92 -14.44 -4.10 -8.45
CA LEU A 92 -14.54 -3.42 -9.75
C LEU A 92 -14.07 -4.30 -10.91
N ALA A 93 -13.00 -5.09 -10.71
CA ALA A 93 -12.50 -6.03 -11.71
C ALA A 93 -13.50 -7.16 -11.99
N VAL A 94 -14.08 -7.76 -10.95
CA VAL A 94 -15.12 -8.80 -11.09
C VAL A 94 -16.35 -8.22 -11.80
N LEU A 95 -16.82 -7.04 -11.39
CA LEU A 95 -17.94 -6.37 -12.05
C LEU A 95 -17.64 -6.09 -13.54
N GLY A 96 -16.44 -5.59 -13.85
CA GLY A 96 -16.00 -5.38 -15.22
C GLY A 96 -16.01 -6.66 -16.05
N LEU A 97 -15.52 -7.77 -15.51
CA LEU A 97 -15.55 -9.09 -16.16
C LEU A 97 -16.99 -9.59 -16.38
N THR A 98 -17.87 -9.43 -15.38
CA THR A 98 -19.28 -9.84 -15.54
C THR A 98 -20.00 -9.05 -16.62
N ILE A 99 -19.77 -7.74 -16.71
CA ILE A 99 -20.34 -6.91 -17.77
C ILE A 99 -19.80 -7.34 -19.13
N ALA A 100 -18.49 -7.55 -19.24
CA ALA A 100 -17.84 -7.98 -20.48
C ALA A 100 -18.22 -9.41 -20.92
N TYR A 101 -18.67 -10.26 -20.01
CA TYR A 101 -19.16 -11.60 -20.33
C TYR A 101 -20.64 -11.59 -20.76
N MET A 102 -21.44 -10.68 -20.22
CA MET A 102 -22.87 -10.56 -20.54
C MET A 102 -23.14 -9.77 -21.84
N TYR A 103 -22.16 -9.01 -22.32
CA TYR A 103 -22.21 -8.22 -23.56
C TYR A 103 -21.31 -8.85 -24.63
#